data_AF-A0A171C0Q5-F1
#
_entry.id   AF-A0A171C0Q5-F1
#
_cell.length_a   1.000
_cell.length_b   1.000
_cell.length_c   1.000
_cell.angle_alpha   90.00
_cell.angle_beta   90.00
_cell.angle_gamma   90.00
#
_symmetry.space_group_name_H-M   'P 1'
#
loop_
_entity.id
_entity.type
_entity.pdbx_description
1 polymer ?
#
loop_
_entity_poly.entity_id
_entity_poly.type
_entity_poly.pdbx_seq_one_letter_code
_entity_poly.pdbx_strand_id
1 'polypeptide(L)'
;MDDDLGVPQALAVVHTTVRQGNSALAADDKEAAVARLAEVRAMLGVLGLDPLDEHWSGQTGSGAEGEDLHQVVDALVRMVLEQREAARARKDWPTADALRDRLNQAGVVIEDGPHGPRWSLTPH
;
A
#
# COMPACT_ATOMS: atom_id res chain seq x y z
N MET A 1 38.64 3.88 -11.41
CA MET A 1 38.20 2.71 -10.59
C MET A 1 36.92 3.17 -9.92
N ASP A 2 35.94 3.42 -10.76
CA ASP A 2 34.87 4.39 -10.53
C ASP A 2 33.53 3.64 -10.31
N ASP A 3 32.71 4.20 -9.43
CA ASP A 3 31.24 4.08 -9.36
C ASP A 3 30.51 2.89 -8.70
N ASP A 4 31.15 1.90 -8.09
CA ASP A 4 30.38 0.91 -7.28
C ASP A 4 30.09 1.35 -5.83
N LEU A 5 30.67 2.47 -5.38
CA LEU A 5 30.48 3.02 -4.03
C LEU A 5 29.43 4.14 -3.96
N GLY A 6 28.71 4.43 -5.04
CA GLY A 6 27.68 5.50 -5.07
C GLY A 6 26.26 5.01 -4.74
N VAL A 7 25.95 3.74 -5.05
CA VAL A 7 24.60 3.19 -4.93
C VAL A 7 24.10 3.12 -3.47
N PRO A 8 24.89 2.65 -2.48
CA PRO A 8 24.42 2.61 -1.09
C PRO A 8 24.10 4.01 -0.53
N GLN A 9 24.89 5.02 -0.92
CA GLN A 9 24.73 6.40 -0.52
C GLN A 9 23.51 7.02 -1.21
N ALA A 10 23.30 6.73 -2.50
CA ALA A 10 22.10 7.13 -3.23
C ALA A 10 20.84 6.55 -2.58
N LEU A 11 20.85 5.26 -2.22
CA LEU A 11 19.75 4.60 -1.50
C LEU A 11 19.49 5.23 -0.13
N ALA A 12 20.54 5.63 0.60
CA ALA A 12 20.39 6.30 1.88
C ALA A 12 19.70 7.67 1.74
N VAL A 13 20.01 8.42 0.68
CA VAL A 13 19.34 9.68 0.36
C VAL A 13 17.87 9.44 0.01
N VAL A 14 17.56 8.47 -0.85
CA VAL A 14 16.18 8.08 -1.19
C VAL A 14 15.38 7.73 0.07
N HIS A 15 15.91 6.88 0.95
CA HIS A 15 15.26 6.51 2.21
C HIS A 15 15.01 7.71 3.13
N THR A 16 15.95 8.65 3.18
CA THR A 16 15.80 9.86 3.97
C THR A 16 14.67 10.74 3.44
N THR A 17 14.59 10.94 2.12
CA THR A 17 13.53 11.72 1.49
C THR A 17 12.16 11.05 1.65
N VAL A 18 12.07 9.72 1.54
CA VAL A 18 10.84 8.95 1.83
C VAL A 18 10.40 9.17 3.28
N ARG A 19 11.32 9.10 4.25
CA ARG A 19 11.00 9.34 5.66
C ARG A 19 10.42 10.74 5.86
N GLN A 20 11.00 11.76 5.22
CA GLN A 20 10.51 13.13 5.32
C GLN A 20 9.13 13.31 4.68
N GLY A 21 8.87 12.66 3.53
CA GLY A 21 7.54 12.64 2.92
C GLY A 21 6.49 12.00 3.83
N ASN A 22 6.84 10.88 4.49
CA ASN A 22 5.96 10.24 5.48
C ASN A 22 5.70 11.14 6.70
N SER A 23 6.71 11.87 7.17
CA SER A 23 6.53 12.86 8.24
C SER A 23 5.60 14.01 7.82
N ALA A 24 5.70 14.48 6.57
CA ALA A 24 4.80 15.50 6.04
C ALA A 24 3.34 14.99 5.96
N LEU A 25 3.13 13.76 5.49
CA LEU A 25 1.81 13.10 5.49
C LEU A 25 1.24 12.97 6.90
N ALA A 26 2.06 12.57 7.87
CA ALA A 26 1.63 12.47 9.27
C ALA A 26 1.25 13.83 9.88
N ALA A 27 1.80 14.93 9.36
CA ALA A 27 1.47 16.30 9.74
C ALA A 27 0.33 16.92 8.91
N ASP A 28 -0.29 16.16 7.99
CA ASP A 28 -1.27 16.63 6.98
C ASP A 28 -0.74 17.75 6.07
N ASP A 29 0.59 17.88 5.94
CA ASP A 29 1.24 18.80 5.01
C ASP A 29 1.37 18.16 3.62
N LYS A 30 0.28 18.23 2.86
CA LYS A 30 0.17 17.62 1.53
C LYS A 30 1.10 18.27 0.52
N GLU A 31 1.36 19.57 0.64
CA GLU A 31 2.23 20.28 -0.29
C GLU A 31 3.67 19.80 -0.15
N ALA A 32 4.17 19.70 1.08
CA ALA A 32 5.49 19.14 1.35
C ALA A 32 5.57 17.65 0.97
N ALA A 33 4.51 16.87 1.21
CA ALA A 33 4.47 15.46 0.82
C ALA A 33 4.59 15.27 -0.71
N VAL A 34 3.87 16.09 -1.50
CA VAL A 34 3.95 16.06 -2.97
C VAL A 34 5.33 16.44 -3.46
N ALA A 35 5.94 17.47 -2.88
CA ALA A 35 7.30 17.87 -3.24
C ALA A 35 8.31 16.74 -3.00
N ARG A 36 8.25 16.08 -1.83
CA ARG A 36 9.14 14.95 -1.51
C ARG A 36 8.90 13.72 -2.38
N LEU A 37 7.64 13.47 -2.77
CA LEU A 37 7.32 12.42 -3.73
C LEU A 37 8.00 12.68 -5.08
N ALA A 38 7.94 13.92 -5.60
CA ALA A 38 8.58 14.27 -6.86
C ALA A 38 10.11 14.07 -6.80
N GLU A 39 10.75 14.45 -5.70
CA GLU A 39 12.19 14.22 -5.46
C GLU A 39 12.54 12.72 -5.45
N VAL A 40 11.74 11.90 -4.74
CA VAL A 40 11.93 10.44 -4.71
C VAL A 40 11.81 9.85 -6.11
N ARG A 41 10.80 10.24 -6.87
CA ARG A 41 10.62 9.76 -8.24
C ARG A 41 11.77 10.17 -9.16
N ALA A 42 12.26 11.40 -9.05
CA ALA A 42 13.42 11.86 -9.82
C ALA A 42 14.68 11.02 -9.51
N MET A 43 14.94 10.74 -8.22
CA MET A 43 16.07 9.89 -7.81
C MET A 43 15.93 8.45 -8.31
N LEU A 44 14.73 7.87 -8.19
CA LEU A 44 14.46 6.51 -8.69
C LEU A 44 14.56 6.44 -10.22
N GLY A 45 14.15 7.48 -10.94
CA GLY A 45 14.31 7.57 -12.39
C GLY A 45 15.78 7.51 -12.82
N VAL A 46 16.68 8.20 -12.11
CA VAL A 46 18.13 8.12 -12.35
C VAL A 46 18.68 6.71 -12.12
N LEU A 47 18.15 6.00 -11.12
CA LEU A 47 18.53 4.62 -10.81
C LEU A 47 17.85 3.58 -11.72
N GLY A 48 16.91 3.98 -12.59
CA GLY A 48 16.09 3.07 -13.38
C GLY A 48 15.05 2.28 -12.57
N LEU A 49 14.75 2.73 -11.34
CA LEU A 49 13.89 2.07 -10.36
C LEU A 49 12.56 2.80 -10.13
N ASP A 50 12.13 3.74 -10.98
CA ASP A 50 10.80 4.37 -10.84
C ASP A 50 9.72 3.37 -11.29
N PRO A 51 8.89 2.83 -10.37
CA PRO A 51 7.85 1.86 -10.72
C PRO A 51 6.72 2.44 -11.59
N LEU A 52 6.63 3.77 -11.69
CA LEU A 52 5.63 4.47 -12.50
C LEU A 52 6.14 4.84 -13.91
N ASP A 53 7.34 4.41 -14.26
CA ASP A 53 7.91 4.61 -15.59
C ASP A 53 7.35 3.56 -16.58
N GLU A 54 7.20 3.95 -17.85
CA GLU A 54 6.61 3.14 -18.92
C GLU A 54 7.34 1.79 -19.12
N HIS A 55 8.65 1.74 -18.82
CA HIS A 55 9.41 0.49 -18.90
C HIS A 55 8.99 -0.58 -17.88
N TRP A 56 8.39 -0.20 -16.74
CA TRP A 56 7.83 -1.13 -15.74
C TRP A 56 6.34 -1.36 -15.98
N SER A 57 5.62 -0.39 -16.56
CA SER A 57 4.17 -0.48 -16.78
C SER A 57 3.75 -1.60 -17.76
N GLY A 58 4.65 -2.02 -18.66
CA GLY A 58 4.40 -3.07 -19.65
C GLY A 58 4.71 -4.51 -19.21
N GLN A 59 5.41 -4.72 -18.09
CA GLN A 59 5.85 -6.07 -17.63
C GLN A 59 5.06 -6.59 -16.44
N THR A 60 4.32 -5.72 -15.74
CA THR A 60 3.21 -6.14 -14.89
C THR A 60 1.94 -6.13 -15.72
N GLY A 61 1.51 -7.28 -16.22
CA GLY A 61 0.18 -7.47 -16.84
C GLY A 61 -0.96 -7.29 -15.83
N SER A 62 -1.02 -6.15 -15.15
CA SER A 62 -1.93 -5.86 -14.04
C SER A 62 -2.29 -4.38 -13.89
N GLY A 63 -1.91 -3.50 -14.82
CA GLY A 63 -2.22 -2.08 -14.73
C GLY A 63 -3.71 -1.75 -14.89
N ALA A 64 -4.38 -2.39 -15.85
CA ALA A 64 -5.83 -2.22 -16.06
C ALA A 64 -6.64 -3.37 -15.43
N GLU A 65 -6.27 -4.62 -15.72
CA GLU A 65 -6.97 -5.81 -15.18
C GLU A 65 -6.72 -6.01 -13.68
N GLY A 66 -5.55 -5.60 -13.16
CA GLY A 66 -5.22 -5.70 -11.74
C GLY A 66 -5.85 -4.59 -10.90
N GLU A 67 -6.01 -3.37 -11.44
CA GLU A 67 -6.81 -2.32 -10.81
C GLU A 67 -8.30 -2.72 -10.76
N ASP A 68 -8.84 -3.27 -11.84
CA ASP A 68 -10.23 -3.76 -11.89
C ASP A 68 -10.45 -4.91 -10.89
N LEU A 69 -9.54 -5.88 -10.84
CA LEU A 69 -9.62 -6.98 -9.86
C LEU A 69 -9.46 -6.45 -8.43
N HIS A 70 -8.56 -5.51 -8.19
CA HIS A 70 -8.37 -4.89 -6.88
C HIS A 70 -9.63 -4.15 -6.42
N GLN A 71 -10.30 -3.41 -7.32
CA GLN A 71 -11.57 -2.75 -7.01
C GLN A 71 -12.69 -3.74 -6.67
N VAL A 72 -12.79 -4.84 -7.42
CA VAL A 72 -13.77 -5.91 -7.14
C VAL A 72 -13.48 -6.56 -5.78
N VAL A 73 -12.22 -6.89 -5.49
CA VAL A 73 -11.82 -7.47 -4.21
C VAL A 73 -12.08 -6.47 -3.07
N ASP A 74 -11.76 -5.18 -3.24
CA ASP A 74 -12.03 -4.14 -2.24
C ASP A 74 -13.52 -4.04 -1.90
N ALA A 75 -14.39 -4.05 -2.92
CA ALA A 75 -15.84 -4.06 -2.72
C ALA A 75 -16.31 -5.30 -1.94
N LEU A 76 -15.78 -6.48 -2.27
CA LEU A 76 -16.10 -7.74 -1.57
C LEU A 76 -15.64 -7.71 -0.11
N VAL A 77 -14.40 -7.30 0.15
CA VAL A 77 -13.84 -7.21 1.50
C VAL A 77 -14.62 -6.22 2.35
N ARG A 78 -14.99 -5.06 1.80
CA ARG A 78 -15.84 -4.07 2.49
C ARG A 78 -17.21 -4.64 2.88
N MET A 79 -17.88 -5.39 1.99
CA MET A 79 -19.15 -6.05 2.32
C MET A 79 -19.01 -7.07 3.47
N VAL A 80 -17.89 -7.79 3.54
CA VAL A 80 -17.63 -8.74 4.63
C VAL A 80 -17.33 -8.00 5.94
N LEU A 81 -16.58 -6.90 5.88
CA LEU A 81 -16.29 -6.04 7.03
C LEU A 81 -17.57 -5.41 7.60
N GLU A 82 -18.47 -4.92 6.76
CA GLU A 82 -19.78 -4.39 7.19
C GLU A 82 -20.62 -5.46 7.89
N GLN A 83 -20.63 -6.70 7.38
CA GLN A 83 -21.31 -7.82 8.03
C GLN A 83 -20.69 -8.17 9.38
N ARG A 84 -19.37 -8.08 9.50
CA ARG A 84 -18.65 -8.26 10.78
C ARG A 84 -19.03 -7.17 11.79
N GLU A 85 -19.08 -5.91 11.38
CA GLU A 85 -19.53 -4.81 12.25
C GLU A 85 -20.99 -4.95 12.65
N ALA A 86 -21.88 -5.36 11.73
CA ALA A 86 -23.27 -5.65 12.05
C ALA A 86 -23.41 -6.82 13.04
N ALA A 87 -22.58 -7.87 12.92
CA ALA A 87 -22.53 -8.97 13.88
C ALA A 87 -22.08 -8.49 15.27
N ARG A 88 -21.03 -7.64 15.34
CA ARG A 88 -20.58 -7.02 16.59
C ARG A 88 -21.62 -6.12 17.24
N ALA A 89 -22.33 -5.31 16.46
CA ALA A 89 -23.41 -4.47 16.95
C ALA A 89 -24.54 -5.29 17.58
N ARG A 90 -24.80 -6.49 17.04
CA ARG A 90 -25.74 -7.48 17.59
C ARG A 90 -25.15 -8.34 18.70
N LYS A 91 -23.89 -8.13 19.10
CA LYS A 91 -23.12 -8.92 20.07
C LYS A 91 -22.98 -10.41 19.66
N ASP A 92 -23.04 -10.69 18.37
CA ASP A 92 -22.79 -12.00 17.79
C ASP A 92 -21.29 -12.18 17.51
N TRP A 93 -20.54 -12.42 18.57
CA TRP A 93 -19.10 -12.64 18.53
C TRP A 93 -18.70 -13.86 17.67
N PRO A 94 -19.39 -15.02 17.75
CA PRO A 94 -19.07 -16.18 16.92
C PRO A 94 -19.12 -15.87 15.42
N THR A 95 -20.15 -15.15 14.96
CA THR A 95 -20.26 -14.76 13.55
C THR A 95 -19.17 -13.77 13.14
N ALA A 96 -18.86 -12.79 14.00
CA ALA A 96 -17.79 -11.82 13.73
C ALA A 96 -16.41 -12.49 13.60
N ASP A 97 -16.12 -13.47 14.45
CA ASP A 97 -14.87 -14.23 14.41
C ASP A 97 -14.80 -15.15 13.19
N ALA A 98 -15.89 -15.86 12.86
CA ALA A 98 -15.96 -16.69 11.66
C ALA A 98 -15.72 -15.88 10.37
N LEU A 99 -16.21 -14.63 10.30
CA LEU A 99 -15.95 -13.73 9.17
C LEU A 99 -14.48 -13.30 9.09
N ARG A 100 -13.85 -13.04 10.24
CA ARG A 100 -12.40 -12.73 10.30
C ARG A 100 -11.57 -13.91 9.81
N ASP A 101 -11.88 -15.11 10.28
CA ASP A 101 -11.13 -16.31 9.91
C ASP A 101 -11.26 -16.64 8.43
N ARG A 102 -12.43 -16.44 7.83
CA ARG A 102 -12.63 -16.60 6.38
C ARG A 102 -11.80 -15.64 5.55
N LEU A 103 -11.67 -14.38 5.98
CA LEU A 103 -10.81 -13.41 5.31
C LEU A 103 -9.34 -13.81 5.41
N ASN A 104 -8.88 -14.22 6.59
CA ASN A 104 -7.52 -14.74 6.78
C ASN A 104 -7.24 -15.98 5.91
N GLN A 105 -8.20 -16.92 5.83
CA GLN A 105 -8.09 -18.11 4.97
C GLN A 105 -8.03 -17.77 3.48
N ALA A 106 -8.70 -16.69 3.07
CA ALA A 106 -8.61 -16.15 1.71
C ALA A 106 -7.31 -15.36 1.46
N GLY A 107 -6.39 -15.32 2.44
CA GLY A 107 -5.14 -14.57 2.35
C GLY A 107 -5.31 -13.07 2.54
N VAL A 108 -6.48 -12.60 2.97
CA VAL A 108 -6.78 -11.18 3.23
C VAL A 108 -6.52 -10.87 4.70
N VAL A 109 -5.49 -10.07 4.95
CA VAL A 109 -5.16 -9.57 6.29
C VAL A 109 -5.85 -8.21 6.48
N ILE A 110 -6.51 -8.02 7.62
CA ILE A 110 -7.14 -6.75 7.98
C ILE A 110 -6.32 -6.08 9.08
N GLU A 111 -5.94 -4.83 8.84
CA GLU A 111 -5.36 -3.91 9.80
C GLU A 111 -6.39 -2.84 10.18
N ASP A 112 -6.79 -2.82 11.45
CA ASP A 112 -7.65 -1.76 11.97
C ASP A 112 -6.80 -0.48 12.18
N GLY A 113 -7.16 0.61 11.50
CA GLY A 113 -6.51 1.92 11.62
C GLY A 113 -7.45 3.03 12.07
N PRO A 114 -6.92 4.21 12.47
CA PRO A 114 -7.73 5.36 12.89
C PRO A 114 -8.63 5.92 11.78
N HIS A 115 -8.34 5.62 10.52
CA HIS A 115 -9.15 5.99 9.35
C HIS A 115 -10.07 4.85 8.85
N GLY A 116 -10.18 3.77 9.62
CA GLY A 116 -10.93 2.57 9.25
C GLY A 116 -10.02 1.37 8.95
N PRO A 117 -10.63 0.20 8.71
CA PRO A 117 -9.92 -1.03 8.39
C PRO A 117 -9.28 -0.92 7.00
N ARG A 118 -7.97 -1.18 6.92
CA ARG A 118 -7.25 -1.41 5.67
C ARG A 118 -6.99 -2.90 5.53
N TRP A 119 -6.96 -3.40 4.30
CA TRP A 119 -6.65 -4.80 4.03
C TRP A 119 -5.45 -4.93 3.10
N SER A 120 -4.72 -6.04 3.24
CA SER A 120 -3.60 -6.41 2.37
C SER A 120 -3.67 -7.91 2.06
N LEU A 121 -3.11 -8.30 0.91
CA LEU A 121 -2.94 -9.72 0.58
C LEU A 121 -1.66 -10.22 1.25
N THR A 122 -1.74 -11.42 1.82
CA THR A 122 -0.57 -12.10 2.36
C THR A 122 0.35 -12.45 1.19
N PRO A 123 1.63 -12.04 1.19
CA PRO A 123 2.55 -12.43 0.13
C PRO A 123 2.70 -13.96 0.13
N HIS A 124 2.56 -14.56 -1.06
CA HIS A 124 2.69 -16.00 -1.27
C HIS A 124 4.14 -16.49 -1.19
#